data_AF-A0A1S8X923-F1
#
_entry.id   AF-A0A1S8X923-F1
#
_cell.length_a   1.000
_cell.length_b   1.000
_cell.length_c   1.000
_cell.angle_alpha   90.00
_cell.angle_beta   90.00
_cell.angle_gamma   90.00
#
_symmetry.space_group_name_H-M   'P 1'
#
loop_
_entity.id
_entity.type
_entity.pdbx_description
1 polymer ?
#
loop_
_entity_poly.entity_id
_entity_poly.type
_entity_poly.pdbx_seq_one_letter_code
_entity_poly.pdbx_strand_id
1 'polypeptide(L)'
;MGYLDVAGFQRKFESIAFKLTVPLQAFFSLLSDRNRKPMIGMWEQLEEKGNDGIPIDKLASIYCGDAAGRPAEGSRKKDFSCSDRLFALNVGLPFRTPEELWYGQPAPKNFVLPKFNPHSVLKEGSGTKMPPLSRPKTPEIILMVGYPASGKSYFCQKTLAPLGYTVVSRDVLGTWQKCVKACEEAVARRTPVAVDNTNMDRESRARYIKIAQAAGIPIRCFIMQTELEHALHNEKVSFAFCDYDCSSRVFRVKKIRIVIFTSMGSTAFMTGADIKISTSVRFRVLTDNKHAPIGSMVFNMLKSKQQPPKIEEGFSELVSVPFLLDTTRSQISLYTKYLLEK
;
A
#
# COMPACT_ATOMS: atom_id res chain seq x y z
N MET A 1 4.37 3.07 -20.43
CA MET A 1 3.17 3.76 -19.89
C MET A 1 2.84 4.89 -20.86
N GLY A 2 1.61 4.95 -21.36
CA GLY A 2 1.22 5.95 -22.35
C GLY A 2 1.05 7.31 -21.69
N TYR A 3 1.68 8.34 -22.25
CA TYR A 3 1.38 9.73 -21.94
C TYR A 3 0.06 10.05 -22.62
N LEU A 4 -0.98 10.34 -21.84
CA LEU A 4 -2.25 10.82 -22.36
C LEU A 4 -2.25 12.35 -22.25
N ASP A 5 -2.50 13.04 -23.36
CA ASP A 5 -2.72 14.48 -23.34
C ASP A 5 -3.95 14.82 -22.49
N VAL A 6 -3.75 15.64 -21.46
CA VAL A 6 -4.82 16.05 -20.54
C VAL A 6 -5.92 16.78 -21.29
N ALA A 7 -5.57 17.67 -22.22
CA ALA A 7 -6.54 18.45 -22.99
C ALA A 7 -7.36 17.53 -23.93
N GLY A 8 -6.69 16.60 -24.61
CA GLY A 8 -7.34 15.58 -25.43
C GLY A 8 -8.30 14.69 -24.62
N PHE A 9 -7.91 14.29 -23.42
CA PHE A 9 -8.77 13.53 -22.52
C PHE A 9 -9.98 14.33 -22.04
N GLN A 10 -9.80 15.61 -21.71
CA GLN A 10 -10.90 16.51 -21.34
C GLN A 10 -11.92 16.63 -22.46
N ARG A 11 -11.49 16.90 -23.70
CA ARG A 11 -12.37 16.94 -24.88
C ARG A 11 -13.13 15.63 -25.08
N LYS A 12 -12.47 14.49 -24.88
CA LYS A 12 -13.12 13.18 -24.97
C LYS A 12 -14.23 13.03 -23.91
N PHE A 13 -13.95 13.43 -22.67
CA PHE A 13 -14.94 13.38 -21.59
C PHE A 13 -16.12 14.31 -21.86
N GLU A 14 -15.88 15.54 -22.32
CA GLU A 14 -16.93 16.49 -22.69
C GLU A 14 -17.84 15.94 -23.79
N SER A 15 -17.29 15.27 -24.80
CA SER A 15 -18.06 14.61 -25.86
C SER A 15 -18.95 13.48 -25.31
N ILE A 16 -18.43 12.68 -24.37
CA ILE A 16 -19.22 11.63 -23.70
C ILE A 16 -20.35 12.24 -22.87
N ALA A 17 -20.03 13.25 -22.06
CA ALA A 17 -21.01 13.95 -21.23
C ALA A 17 -22.13 14.58 -22.08
N PHE A 18 -21.76 15.20 -23.21
CA PHE A 18 -22.70 15.74 -24.17
C PHE A 18 -23.64 14.66 -24.73
N LYS A 19 -23.11 13.47 -25.05
CA LYS A 19 -23.91 12.37 -25.58
C LYS A 19 -24.84 11.72 -24.55
N LEU A 20 -24.44 11.66 -23.28
CA LEU A 20 -25.23 11.08 -22.19
C LEU A 20 -26.40 11.97 -21.75
N THR A 21 -26.37 13.27 -22.08
CA THR A 21 -27.48 14.24 -21.84
C THR A 21 -27.94 14.36 -20.39
N VAL A 22 -27.13 13.91 -19.43
CA VAL A 22 -27.37 14.06 -17.99
C VAL A 22 -26.26 14.92 -17.37
N PRO A 23 -26.55 15.72 -16.33
CA PRO A 23 -25.52 16.44 -15.60
C PRO A 23 -24.54 15.47 -14.95
N LEU A 24 -23.24 15.64 -15.21
CA LEU A 24 -22.18 14.79 -14.67
C LEU A 24 -21.16 15.61 -13.88
N GLN A 25 -20.65 15.01 -12.82
CA GLN A 25 -19.44 15.46 -12.12
C GLN A 25 -18.42 14.32 -12.20
N ALA A 26 -17.18 14.63 -12.57
CA ALA A 26 -16.14 13.63 -12.75
C ALA A 26 -14.87 13.96 -11.95
N PHE A 27 -14.23 12.90 -11.47
CA PHE A 27 -12.98 12.90 -10.73
C PHE A 27 -12.01 11.95 -11.44
N PHE A 28 -10.78 12.41 -11.65
CA PHE A 28 -9.77 11.65 -12.38
C PHE A 28 -8.50 11.50 -11.55
N SER A 29 -8.01 10.27 -11.43
CA SER A 29 -6.71 9.96 -10.85
C SER A 29 -5.67 9.89 -11.96
N LEU A 30 -4.71 10.82 -11.93
CA LEU A 30 -3.64 10.93 -12.94
C LEU A 30 -2.37 10.18 -12.54
N LEU A 31 -2.19 9.98 -11.24
CA LEU A 31 -0.98 9.43 -10.64
C LEU A 31 -1.31 8.13 -9.88
N SER A 32 -0.27 7.38 -9.53
CA SER A 32 -0.40 6.20 -8.67
C SER A 32 -0.35 6.61 -7.20
N ASP A 33 -1.30 7.45 -6.78
CA ASP A 33 -1.41 8.03 -5.44
C ASP A 33 -2.69 7.56 -4.72
N ARG A 34 -3.06 8.22 -3.61
CA ARG A 34 -4.29 7.93 -2.85
C ARG A 34 -5.60 8.10 -3.63
N ASN A 35 -5.58 8.73 -4.80
CA ASN A 35 -6.75 8.87 -5.65
C ASN A 35 -6.90 7.66 -6.58
N ARG A 36 -5.86 6.84 -6.75
CA ARG A 36 -5.93 5.65 -7.59
C ARG A 36 -6.68 4.55 -6.87
N LYS A 37 -7.79 4.10 -7.47
CA LYS A 37 -8.55 2.92 -7.02
C LYS A 37 -7.59 1.73 -6.79
N PRO A 38 -7.75 0.95 -5.71
CA PRO A 38 -8.91 0.90 -4.81
C PRO A 38 -8.90 1.93 -3.66
N MET A 39 -7.91 2.81 -3.60
CA MET A 39 -7.86 3.88 -2.59
C MET A 39 -9.05 4.83 -2.72
N ILE A 40 -9.47 5.42 -1.61
CA ILE A 40 -10.72 6.20 -1.53
C ILE A 40 -10.55 7.70 -1.73
N GLY A 41 -9.36 8.20 -2.10
CA GLY A 41 -9.09 9.64 -2.15
C GLY A 41 -10.01 10.42 -3.08
N MET A 42 -10.46 9.82 -4.20
CA MET A 42 -11.46 10.46 -5.07
C MET A 42 -12.83 10.59 -4.40
N TRP A 43 -13.22 9.62 -3.57
CA TRP A 43 -14.47 9.67 -2.80
C TRP A 43 -14.38 10.72 -1.67
N GLU A 44 -13.26 10.77 -0.96
CA GLU A 44 -13.00 11.81 0.06
C GLU A 44 -13.11 13.21 -0.57
N GLN A 45 -12.55 13.42 -1.77
CA GLN A 45 -12.71 14.71 -2.46
C GLN A 45 -14.16 15.01 -2.84
N LEU A 46 -14.97 14.00 -3.17
CA LEU A 46 -16.39 14.18 -3.42
C LEU A 46 -17.10 14.62 -2.13
N GLU A 47 -16.92 13.91 -1.02
CA GLU A 47 -17.55 14.22 0.27
C GLU A 47 -17.12 15.60 0.81
N GLU A 48 -15.81 15.88 0.83
CA GLU A 48 -15.27 17.08 1.46
C GLU A 48 -15.48 18.35 0.63
N LYS A 49 -15.37 18.24 -0.70
CA LYS A 49 -15.29 19.41 -1.59
C LYS A 49 -16.24 19.35 -2.78
N GLY A 50 -16.68 18.16 -3.15
CA GLY A 50 -17.45 17.90 -4.36
C GLY A 50 -18.95 18.08 -4.20
N ASN A 51 -19.47 17.96 -2.97
CA ASN A 51 -20.89 17.84 -2.68
C ASN A 51 -21.48 18.98 -1.83
N ASP A 52 -20.87 20.17 -1.86
CA ASP A 52 -21.36 21.39 -1.21
C ASP A 52 -21.66 21.23 0.30
N GLY A 53 -20.91 20.35 0.98
CA GLY A 53 -21.06 20.07 2.41
C GLY A 53 -22.27 19.19 2.76
N ILE A 54 -23.01 18.70 1.75
CA ILE A 54 -24.15 17.80 1.95
C ILE A 54 -23.61 16.39 2.20
N PRO A 55 -23.96 15.74 3.33
CA PRO A 55 -23.57 14.35 3.58
C PRO A 55 -24.15 13.39 2.54
N ILE A 56 -23.36 12.39 2.13
CA ILE A 56 -23.79 11.37 1.16
C ILE A 56 -24.22 10.11 1.93
N ASP A 57 -25.45 9.67 1.71
CA ASP A 57 -25.90 8.34 2.15
C ASP A 57 -25.29 7.26 1.25
N LYS A 58 -24.28 6.56 1.77
CA LYS A 58 -23.55 5.51 1.07
C LYS A 58 -24.41 4.29 0.76
N LEU A 59 -25.37 3.96 1.62
CA LEU A 59 -26.24 2.78 1.45
C LEU A 59 -27.34 3.04 0.41
N ALA A 60 -27.78 4.30 0.29
CA ALA A 60 -28.67 4.74 -0.78
C ALA A 60 -27.93 5.05 -2.10
N SER A 61 -26.59 5.03 -2.09
CA SER A 61 -25.74 5.23 -3.27
C SER A 61 -25.40 3.90 -3.95
N ILE A 62 -24.82 3.99 -5.15
CA ILE A 62 -24.33 2.82 -5.90
C ILE A 62 -23.00 3.14 -6.59
N TYR A 63 -22.07 2.19 -6.54
CA TYR A 63 -20.85 2.21 -7.36
C TYR A 63 -20.94 1.15 -8.46
N CYS A 64 -20.74 1.58 -9.72
CA CYS A 64 -20.79 0.70 -10.88
C CYS A 64 -19.44 0.71 -11.62
N GLY A 65 -18.89 -0.48 -11.88
CA GLY A 65 -17.61 -0.61 -12.59
C GLY A 65 -17.33 -2.02 -13.10
N ASP A 66 -16.48 -2.12 -14.13
CA ASP A 66 -16.16 -3.37 -14.81
C ASP A 66 -14.97 -4.12 -14.18
N ALA A 67 -14.09 -3.41 -13.45
CA ALA A 67 -12.96 -4.02 -12.74
C ALA A 67 -13.43 -4.71 -11.45
N ALA A 68 -14.18 -5.80 -11.63
CA ALA A 68 -14.92 -6.49 -10.58
C ALA A 68 -14.27 -7.82 -10.13
N GLY A 69 -13.09 -8.15 -10.66
CA GLY A 69 -12.36 -9.38 -10.32
C GLY A 69 -13.04 -10.67 -10.79
N ARG A 70 -13.87 -10.61 -11.84
CA ARG A 70 -14.59 -11.79 -12.35
C ARG A 70 -13.64 -12.75 -13.07
N PRO A 71 -13.74 -14.07 -12.86
CA PRO A 71 -12.97 -15.07 -13.60
C PRO A 71 -13.41 -15.12 -15.07
N ALA A 72 -12.64 -15.79 -15.91
CA ALA A 72 -13.06 -16.07 -17.28
C ALA A 72 -14.26 -17.03 -17.28
N GLU A 73 -15.27 -16.75 -18.11
CA GLU A 73 -16.49 -17.55 -18.19
C GLU A 73 -17.07 -17.45 -19.60
N GLY A 74 -17.24 -18.60 -20.28
CA GLY A 74 -17.65 -18.63 -21.69
C GLY A 74 -16.71 -17.80 -22.57
N SER A 75 -17.26 -16.83 -23.29
CA SER A 75 -16.50 -15.89 -24.14
C SER A 75 -15.91 -14.71 -23.38
N ARG A 76 -16.30 -14.48 -22.11
CA ARG A 76 -15.81 -13.37 -21.31
C ARG A 76 -14.43 -13.70 -20.75
N LYS A 77 -13.44 -12.86 -21.09
CA LYS A 77 -12.11 -12.93 -20.48
C LYS A 77 -12.20 -12.57 -19.00
N LYS A 78 -11.25 -13.05 -18.19
CA LYS A 78 -11.12 -12.61 -16.80
C LYS A 78 -10.93 -11.09 -16.75
N ASP A 79 -11.49 -10.45 -15.73
CA ASP A 79 -11.30 -9.02 -15.53
C ASP A 79 -9.81 -8.72 -15.31
N PHE A 80 -9.35 -7.56 -15.80
CA PHE A 80 -7.95 -7.16 -15.68
C PHE A 80 -7.55 -6.85 -14.22
N SER A 81 -8.51 -6.38 -13.42
CA SER A 81 -8.35 -5.91 -12.05
C SER A 81 -9.65 -6.11 -11.25
N CYS A 82 -9.55 -5.98 -9.92
CA CYS A 82 -10.68 -5.93 -8.99
C CYS A 82 -10.86 -4.52 -8.37
N SER A 83 -10.22 -3.49 -8.95
CA SER A 83 -10.10 -2.15 -8.36
C SER A 83 -11.44 -1.45 -8.09
N ASP A 84 -12.47 -1.64 -8.94
CA ASP A 84 -13.78 -1.01 -8.76
C ASP A 84 -14.55 -1.62 -7.59
N ARG A 85 -14.57 -2.95 -7.53
CA ARG A 85 -15.20 -3.67 -6.42
C ARG A 85 -14.51 -3.33 -5.09
N LEU A 86 -13.18 -3.32 -5.09
CA LEU A 86 -12.39 -3.01 -3.89
C LEU A 86 -12.55 -1.54 -3.47
N PHE A 87 -12.65 -0.61 -4.41
CA PHE A 87 -12.98 0.79 -4.11
C PHE A 87 -14.35 0.90 -3.42
N ALA A 88 -15.38 0.27 -3.98
CA ALA A 88 -16.71 0.26 -3.37
C ALA A 88 -16.68 -0.35 -1.96
N LEU A 89 -15.97 -1.47 -1.76
CA LEU A 89 -15.79 -2.09 -0.45
C LEU A 89 -15.09 -1.16 0.55
N ASN A 90 -14.03 -0.46 0.13
CA ASN A 90 -13.29 0.45 1.01
C ASN A 90 -14.08 1.70 1.43
N VAL A 91 -14.99 2.16 0.57
CA VAL A 91 -15.88 3.29 0.87
C VAL A 91 -17.09 2.82 1.70
N GLY A 92 -17.56 1.59 1.47
CA GLY A 92 -18.80 1.06 2.03
C GLY A 92 -20.02 1.26 1.13
N LEU A 93 -19.84 1.17 -0.20
CA LEU A 93 -20.90 1.35 -1.20
C LEU A 93 -21.45 0.01 -1.70
N PRO A 94 -22.77 -0.10 -1.94
CA PRO A 94 -23.33 -1.13 -2.80
C PRO A 94 -22.64 -1.13 -4.18
N PHE A 95 -22.12 -2.30 -4.59
CA PHE A 95 -21.42 -2.47 -5.86
C PHE A 95 -22.27 -3.25 -6.88
N ARG A 96 -22.23 -2.83 -8.14
CA ARG A 96 -22.76 -3.57 -9.29
C ARG A 96 -21.79 -3.52 -10.48
N THR A 97 -21.81 -4.53 -11.34
CA THR A 97 -21.17 -4.42 -12.66
C THR A 97 -22.10 -3.72 -13.66
N PRO A 98 -21.58 -3.21 -14.80
CA PRO A 98 -22.45 -2.64 -15.84
C PRO A 98 -23.54 -3.59 -16.31
N GLU A 99 -23.22 -4.89 -16.40
CA GLU A 99 -24.17 -5.89 -16.85
C GLU A 99 -25.29 -6.18 -15.85
N GLU A 100 -24.97 -6.15 -14.56
CA GLU A 100 -25.97 -6.24 -13.49
C GLU A 100 -26.88 -5.01 -13.49
N LEU A 101 -26.29 -3.81 -13.58
CA LEU A 101 -27.01 -2.55 -13.39
C LEU A 101 -27.89 -2.20 -14.59
N TRP A 102 -27.38 -2.36 -15.81
CA TRP A 102 -28.04 -1.85 -17.02
C TRP A 102 -28.75 -2.93 -17.83
N TYR A 103 -28.34 -4.20 -17.71
CA TYR A 103 -28.90 -5.30 -18.49
C TYR A 103 -29.64 -6.35 -17.64
N GLY A 104 -29.79 -6.11 -16.33
CA GLY A 104 -30.52 -7.00 -15.42
C GLY A 104 -29.91 -8.40 -15.32
N GLN A 105 -28.63 -8.55 -15.66
CA GLN A 105 -27.94 -9.84 -15.55
C GLN A 105 -27.79 -10.21 -14.08
N PRO A 106 -27.82 -11.52 -13.75
CA PRO A 106 -27.58 -11.96 -12.38
C PRO A 106 -26.17 -11.58 -11.94
N ALA A 107 -26.01 -11.33 -10.64
CA ALA A 107 -24.69 -11.11 -10.05
C ALA A 107 -23.75 -12.29 -10.39
N PRO A 108 -22.47 -12.02 -10.70
CA PRO A 108 -21.50 -13.05 -11.01
C PRO A 108 -21.37 -13.95 -9.80
N LYS A 109 -21.50 -15.25 -10.03
CA LYS A 109 -21.42 -16.27 -8.98
C LYS A 109 -20.08 -16.25 -8.25
N ASN A 110 -19.02 -15.88 -8.98
CA ASN A 110 -17.64 -15.88 -8.50
C ASN A 110 -16.95 -14.54 -8.81
N PHE A 111 -16.19 -14.05 -7.85
CA PHE A 111 -15.19 -13.00 -8.02
C PHE A 111 -13.99 -13.34 -7.14
N VAL A 112 -12.80 -12.91 -7.57
CA VAL A 112 -11.54 -13.17 -6.88
C VAL A 112 -11.08 -11.88 -6.23
N LEU A 113 -11.04 -11.87 -4.90
CA LEU A 113 -10.42 -10.80 -4.11
C LEU A 113 -8.89 -11.00 -4.03
N PRO A 114 -8.11 -9.95 -3.75
CA PRO A 114 -6.68 -10.07 -3.49
C PRO A 114 -6.39 -11.10 -2.40
N LYS A 115 -5.24 -11.78 -2.52
CA LYS A 115 -4.84 -12.84 -1.59
C LYS A 115 -4.73 -12.33 -0.14
N PHE A 116 -4.25 -11.11 0.03
CA PHE A 116 -4.19 -10.45 1.34
C PHE A 116 -5.50 -9.73 1.66
N ASN A 117 -6.11 -10.06 2.79
CA ASN A 117 -7.27 -9.36 3.32
C ASN A 117 -6.86 -8.45 4.49
N PRO A 118 -6.93 -7.12 4.35
CA PRO A 118 -6.51 -6.19 5.40
C PRO A 118 -7.40 -6.22 6.65
N HIS A 119 -8.56 -6.86 6.62
CA HIS A 119 -9.37 -7.10 7.82
C HIS A 119 -8.91 -8.33 8.61
N SER A 120 -8.10 -9.23 8.03
CA SER A 120 -7.62 -10.42 8.75
C SER A 120 -6.68 -10.03 9.89
N VAL A 121 -5.89 -8.96 9.72
CA VAL A 121 -4.95 -8.47 10.74
C VAL A 121 -5.63 -7.97 12.02
N LEU A 122 -6.94 -7.67 11.98
CA LEU A 122 -7.72 -7.32 13.18
C LEU A 122 -8.11 -8.55 14.00
N LYS A 123 -8.17 -9.72 13.36
CA LYS A 123 -8.51 -10.99 13.99
C LYS A 123 -7.27 -11.73 14.50
N GLU A 124 -6.09 -11.33 14.04
CA GLU A 124 -4.82 -11.97 14.35
C GLU A 124 -4.22 -11.45 15.67
N GLY A 125 -4.66 -12.06 16.77
CA GLY A 125 -3.78 -12.40 17.89
C GLY A 125 -3.28 -13.84 17.72
N SER A 126 -2.73 -14.18 16.54
CA SER A 126 -2.44 -15.57 16.17
C SER A 126 -1.46 -16.21 17.16
N GLY A 127 -1.83 -17.38 17.67
CA GLY A 127 -1.28 -18.05 18.86
C GLY A 127 0.18 -18.50 18.80
N THR A 128 0.99 -18.04 17.86
CA THR A 128 2.44 -18.17 17.92
C THR A 128 2.99 -17.15 18.91
N LYS A 129 3.02 -17.53 20.20
CA LYS A 129 3.75 -16.78 21.21
C LYS A 129 5.23 -16.85 20.85
N MET A 130 5.81 -15.70 20.51
CA MET A 130 7.26 -15.59 20.49
C MET A 130 7.82 -15.96 21.87
N PRO A 131 8.98 -16.63 21.93
CA PRO A 131 9.66 -16.80 23.20
C PRO A 131 9.92 -15.43 23.83
N PRO A 132 9.80 -15.30 25.17
CA PRO A 132 10.07 -14.03 25.85
C PRO A 132 11.51 -13.59 25.53
N LEU A 133 11.65 -12.36 25.03
CA LEU A 133 12.94 -11.77 24.75
C LEU A 133 13.42 -11.02 25.98
N SER A 134 14.60 -11.36 26.45
CA SER A 134 15.28 -10.68 27.55
C SER A 134 16.60 -10.11 27.07
N ARG A 135 17.14 -9.15 27.83
CA ARG A 135 18.50 -8.66 27.62
C ARG A 135 19.48 -9.85 27.60
N PRO A 136 20.27 -10.02 26.54
CA PRO A 136 21.15 -11.17 26.42
C PRO A 136 22.30 -11.07 27.43
N LYS A 137 22.59 -12.18 28.10
CA LYS A 137 23.69 -12.30 29.08
C LYS A 137 25.03 -12.58 28.41
N THR A 138 24.98 -13.20 27.23
CA THR A 138 26.13 -13.56 26.42
C THR A 138 26.00 -12.91 25.03
N PRO A 139 27.12 -12.67 24.32
CA PRO A 139 27.05 -12.18 22.96
C PRO A 139 26.32 -13.19 22.07
N GLU A 140 25.47 -12.70 21.19
CA GLU A 140 24.79 -13.49 20.17
C GLU A 140 24.49 -12.63 18.95
N ILE A 141 24.14 -13.27 17.84
CA ILE A 141 23.63 -12.60 16.65
C ILE A 141 22.17 -12.99 16.44
N ILE A 142 21.29 -12.00 16.34
CA ILE A 142 19.94 -12.18 15.81
C ILE A 142 19.95 -11.75 14.34
N LEU A 143 19.67 -12.69 13.44
CA LEU A 143 19.57 -12.46 12.02
C LEU A 143 18.10 -12.36 11.61
N MET A 144 17.65 -11.18 11.19
CA MET A 144 16.28 -11.00 10.70
C MET A 144 16.15 -11.52 9.27
N VAL A 145 15.05 -12.21 8.96
CA VAL A 145 14.72 -12.70 7.61
C VAL A 145 13.29 -12.29 7.26
N GLY A 146 13.10 -11.66 6.10
CA GLY A 146 11.77 -11.32 5.62
C GLY A 146 11.75 -10.19 4.58
N TYR A 147 10.61 -10.03 3.91
CA TYR A 147 10.44 -9.00 2.88
C TYR A 147 10.69 -7.58 3.37
N PRO A 148 11.17 -6.65 2.54
CA PRO A 148 11.10 -5.23 2.86
C PRO A 148 9.66 -4.84 3.25
N ALA A 149 9.50 -3.81 4.08
CA ALA A 149 8.20 -3.42 4.66
C ALA A 149 7.47 -4.50 5.49
N SER A 150 8.13 -5.59 5.88
CA SER A 150 7.57 -6.59 6.81
C SER A 150 7.60 -6.16 8.28
N GLY A 151 8.16 -4.99 8.61
CA GLY A 151 8.28 -4.49 9.99
C GLY A 151 9.57 -4.88 10.74
N LYS A 152 10.56 -5.50 10.08
CA LYS A 152 11.85 -5.86 10.73
C LYS A 152 12.52 -4.70 11.43
N SER A 153 12.68 -3.56 10.75
CA SER A 153 13.32 -2.38 11.32
C SER A 153 12.57 -1.85 12.53
N TYR A 154 11.23 -1.85 12.48
CA TYR A 154 10.41 -1.50 13.64
C TYR A 154 10.65 -2.48 14.80
N PHE A 155 10.64 -3.78 14.53
CA PHE A 155 10.91 -4.82 15.54
C PHE A 155 12.31 -4.67 16.17
N CYS A 156 13.35 -4.48 15.35
CA CYS A 156 14.72 -4.25 15.80
C CYS A 156 14.82 -3.00 16.68
N GLN A 157 14.20 -1.88 16.28
CA GLN A 157 14.32 -0.62 17.01
C GLN A 157 13.44 -0.54 18.26
N LYS A 158 12.26 -1.18 18.26
CA LYS A 158 11.30 -1.11 19.37
C LYS A 158 11.42 -2.25 20.36
N THR A 159 11.96 -3.39 19.94
CA THR A 159 12.08 -4.58 20.78
C THR A 159 13.54 -4.89 21.09
N LEU A 160 14.40 -5.03 20.08
CA LEU A 160 15.78 -5.49 20.30
C LEU A 160 16.73 -4.39 20.79
N ALA A 161 16.69 -3.18 20.22
CA ALA A 161 17.57 -2.10 20.63
C ALA A 161 17.40 -1.71 22.12
N PRO A 162 16.19 -1.61 22.68
CA PRO A 162 15.99 -1.37 24.12
C PRO A 162 16.52 -2.51 25.01
N LEU A 163 16.62 -3.74 24.49
CA LEU A 163 17.23 -4.88 25.19
C LEU A 163 18.77 -4.86 25.10
N GLY A 164 19.37 -3.87 24.42
CA GLY A 164 20.81 -3.67 24.35
C GLY A 164 21.48 -4.23 23.08
N TYR A 165 20.70 -4.63 22.05
CA TYR A 165 21.28 -5.08 20.79
C TYR A 165 21.77 -3.90 19.95
N THR A 166 22.98 -4.04 19.40
CA THR A 166 23.45 -3.15 18.33
C THR A 166 22.74 -3.52 17.03
N VAL A 167 21.98 -2.59 16.46
CA VAL A 167 21.28 -2.81 15.19
C VAL A 167 22.20 -2.48 14.02
N VAL A 168 22.46 -3.48 13.17
CA VAL A 168 23.23 -3.35 11.93
C VAL A 168 22.27 -3.45 10.75
N SER A 169 22.14 -2.38 9.97
CA SER A 169 21.25 -2.33 8.81
C SER A 169 21.98 -1.84 7.57
N ARG A 170 21.72 -2.50 6.43
CA ARG A 170 22.24 -2.08 5.13
C ARG A 170 21.63 -0.77 4.66
N ASP A 171 20.42 -0.43 5.09
CA ASP A 171 19.80 0.84 4.70
C ASP A 171 20.56 2.04 5.31
N VAL A 172 21.21 1.83 6.46
CA VAL A 172 22.05 2.83 7.13
C VAL A 172 23.50 2.79 6.60
N LEU A 173 24.06 1.59 6.42
CA LEU A 173 25.48 1.42 6.08
C LEU A 173 25.75 1.38 4.56
N GLY A 174 24.72 1.21 3.74
CA GLY A 174 24.74 1.17 2.28
C GLY A 174 25.13 -0.19 1.68
N THR A 175 26.29 -0.74 2.04
CA THR A 175 26.82 -1.98 1.44
C THR A 175 26.76 -3.17 2.38
N TRP A 176 26.65 -4.38 1.82
CA TRP A 176 26.62 -5.60 2.63
C TRP A 176 27.98 -5.84 3.31
N GLN A 177 29.09 -5.43 2.70
CA GLN A 177 30.43 -5.54 3.27
C GLN A 177 30.56 -4.70 4.54
N LYS A 178 30.01 -3.47 4.53
CA LYS A 178 29.97 -2.61 5.71
C LYS A 178 29.12 -3.22 6.83
N CYS A 179 28.03 -3.90 6.50
CA CYS A 179 27.22 -4.63 7.49
C CYS A 179 27.99 -5.78 8.14
N VAL A 180 28.70 -6.58 7.33
CA VAL A 180 29.56 -7.66 7.82
C VAL A 180 30.62 -7.11 8.75
N LYS A 181 31.36 -6.07 8.33
CA LYS A 181 32.39 -5.43 9.15
C LYS A 181 31.82 -4.87 10.47
N ALA A 182 30.70 -4.17 10.43
CA ALA A 182 30.06 -3.63 11.63
C ALA A 182 29.60 -4.75 12.60
N CYS A 183 29.15 -5.88 12.06
CA CYS A 183 28.80 -7.06 12.84
C CYS A 183 30.05 -7.68 13.50
N GLU A 184 31.13 -7.88 12.74
CA GLU A 184 32.42 -8.39 13.26
C GLU A 184 32.96 -7.49 14.40
N GLU A 185 32.95 -6.18 14.20
CA GLU A 185 33.41 -5.22 15.22
C GLU A 185 32.55 -5.27 16.50
N ALA A 186 31.23 -5.39 16.37
CA ALA A 186 30.34 -5.49 17.51
C ALA A 186 30.50 -6.83 18.26
N VAL A 187 30.68 -7.93 17.52
CA VAL A 187 30.98 -9.25 18.09
C VAL A 187 32.32 -9.26 18.81
N ALA A 188 33.36 -8.63 18.24
CA ALA A 188 34.67 -8.47 18.88
C ALA A 188 34.58 -7.70 20.21
N ARG A 189 33.69 -6.68 20.28
CA ARG A 189 33.36 -5.95 21.51
C ARG A 189 32.42 -6.72 22.46
N ARG A 190 32.13 -7.99 22.18
CA ARG A 190 31.19 -8.84 22.94
C ARG A 190 29.80 -8.20 23.11
N THR A 191 29.36 -7.41 22.13
CA THR A 191 28.05 -6.77 22.14
C THR A 191 27.07 -7.63 21.34
N PRO A 192 25.84 -7.88 21.83
CA PRO A 192 24.81 -8.57 21.06
C PRO A 192 24.41 -7.76 19.82
N VAL A 193 24.18 -8.44 18.70
CA VAL A 193 23.95 -7.80 17.40
C VAL A 193 22.62 -8.23 16.81
N ALA A 194 21.84 -7.29 16.29
CA ALA A 194 20.66 -7.56 15.47
C ALA A 194 20.92 -7.09 14.05
N VAL A 195 20.87 -8.00 13.07
CA VAL A 195 21.11 -7.69 11.65
C VAL A 195 19.77 -7.49 10.95
N ASP A 196 19.43 -6.23 10.68
CA ASP A 196 18.20 -5.79 10.04
C ASP A 196 18.39 -5.65 8.52
N ASN A 197 18.44 -6.79 7.84
CA ASN A 197 18.47 -6.92 6.38
C ASN A 197 17.38 -7.90 5.93
N THR A 198 17.19 -8.07 4.63
CA THR A 198 16.18 -9.01 4.11
C THR A 198 16.58 -10.48 4.24
N ASN A 199 17.87 -10.79 4.02
CA ASN A 199 18.49 -12.11 4.23
C ASN A 199 17.70 -13.32 3.65
N MET A 200 17.12 -13.12 2.46
CA MET A 200 16.17 -14.07 1.85
C MET A 200 16.83 -15.35 1.30
N ASP A 201 18.10 -15.29 0.92
CA ASP A 201 18.87 -16.41 0.34
C ASP A 201 19.95 -16.94 1.31
N ARG A 202 20.37 -18.19 1.09
CA ARG A 202 21.37 -18.88 1.93
C ARG A 202 22.75 -18.21 1.90
N GLU A 203 23.15 -17.63 0.76
CA GLU A 203 24.46 -16.99 0.62
C GLU A 203 24.58 -15.77 1.53
N SER A 204 23.55 -14.92 1.56
CA SER A 204 23.46 -13.76 2.44
C SER A 204 23.51 -14.16 3.92
N ARG A 205 22.81 -15.24 4.30
CA ARG A 205 22.80 -15.75 5.68
C ARG A 205 24.14 -16.34 6.10
N ALA A 206 24.80 -17.08 5.20
CA ALA A 206 26.09 -17.72 5.45
C ALA A 206 27.19 -16.74 5.89
N ARG A 207 27.13 -15.48 5.45
CA ARG A 207 28.10 -14.44 5.84
C ARG A 207 28.10 -14.19 7.34
N TYR A 208 26.92 -14.11 7.96
CA TYR A 208 26.78 -13.86 9.39
C TYR A 208 26.96 -15.13 10.24
N ILE A 209 26.56 -16.28 9.70
CA ILE A 209 26.80 -17.58 10.34
C ILE A 209 28.30 -17.83 10.52
N LYS A 210 29.12 -17.52 9.49
CA LYS A 210 30.58 -17.62 9.59
C LYS A 210 31.18 -16.75 10.70
N ILE A 211 30.66 -15.54 10.90
CA ILE A 211 31.09 -14.65 11.99
C ILE A 211 30.78 -15.29 13.35
N ALA A 212 29.55 -15.80 13.51
CA ALA A 212 29.13 -16.45 14.75
C ALA A 212 29.99 -17.68 15.09
N GLN A 213 30.25 -18.53 14.08
CA GLN A 213 31.08 -19.72 14.20
C GLN A 213 32.52 -19.37 14.57
N ALA A 214 33.14 -18.38 13.91
CA ALA A 214 34.50 -17.96 14.20
C ALA A 214 34.65 -17.36 15.62
N ALA A 215 33.62 -16.68 16.11
CA ALA A 215 33.60 -16.12 17.46
C ALA A 215 33.11 -17.10 18.55
N GLY A 216 32.64 -18.29 18.18
CA GLY A 216 32.09 -19.28 19.11
C GLY A 216 30.82 -18.80 19.84
N ILE A 217 29.96 -18.03 19.17
CA ILE A 217 28.71 -17.47 19.74
C ILE A 217 27.47 -18.01 19.02
N PRO A 218 26.29 -18.06 19.67
CA PRO A 218 25.07 -18.48 19.02
C PRO A 218 24.57 -17.45 18.00
N ILE A 219 23.91 -17.94 16.95
CA ILE A 219 23.18 -17.15 15.97
C ILE A 219 21.75 -17.67 15.82
N ARG A 220 20.77 -16.80 16.08
CA ARG A 220 19.34 -17.11 15.94
C ARG A 220 18.76 -16.44 14.71
N CYS A 221 17.83 -17.12 14.05
CA CYS A 221 17.15 -16.60 12.87
C CYS A 221 15.72 -16.18 13.21
N PHE A 222 15.39 -14.91 13.02
CA PHE A 222 14.07 -14.37 13.29
C PHE A 222 13.34 -14.16 11.96
N ILE A 223 12.35 -15.00 11.70
CA ILE A 223 11.64 -15.10 10.43
C ILE A 223 10.33 -14.33 10.55
N MET A 224 10.20 -13.22 9.82
CA MET A 224 8.95 -12.48 9.74
C MET A 224 7.90 -13.31 9.00
N GLN A 225 6.75 -13.56 9.63
CA GLN A 225 5.65 -14.29 9.03
C GLN A 225 4.87 -13.48 7.98
N THR A 226 5.14 -12.17 7.88
CA THR A 226 4.53 -11.29 6.87
C THR A 226 4.80 -11.78 5.46
N GLU A 227 3.75 -12.20 4.75
CA GLU A 227 3.83 -12.64 3.36
C GLU A 227 4.08 -11.47 2.39
N LEU A 228 4.37 -11.81 1.14
CA LEU A 228 4.64 -10.84 0.08
C LEU A 228 3.52 -9.81 -0.09
N GLU A 229 2.28 -10.29 -0.23
CA GLU A 229 1.13 -9.42 -0.50
C GLU A 229 0.84 -8.49 0.69
N HIS A 230 1.07 -8.97 1.92
CA HIS A 230 0.99 -8.17 3.15
C HIS A 230 2.11 -7.14 3.23
N ALA A 231 3.35 -7.50 2.86
CA ALA A 231 4.47 -6.57 2.83
C ALA A 231 4.30 -5.45 1.78
N LEU A 232 3.74 -5.79 0.61
CA LEU A 232 3.34 -4.81 -0.41
C LEU A 232 2.23 -3.88 0.10
N HIS A 233 1.29 -4.41 0.89
CA HIS A 233 0.26 -3.59 1.53
C HIS A 233 0.87 -2.63 2.55
N ASN A 234 1.79 -3.09 3.39
CA ASN A 234 2.53 -2.23 4.33
C ASN A 234 3.29 -1.11 3.63
N GLU A 235 3.93 -1.41 2.49
CA GLU A 235 4.62 -0.42 1.67
C GLU A 235 3.65 0.66 1.15
N LYS A 236 2.46 0.24 0.68
CA LYS A 236 1.41 1.15 0.23
C LYS A 236 0.86 2.02 1.35
N VAL A 237 0.67 1.45 2.53
CA VAL A 237 0.27 2.19 3.73
C VAL A 237 1.31 3.28 4.05
N SER A 238 2.59 2.92 4.11
CA SER A 238 3.68 3.87 4.37
C SER A 238 3.74 5.02 3.36
N PHE A 239 3.52 4.72 2.07
CA PHE A 239 3.48 5.74 1.03
C PHE A 239 2.24 6.64 1.15
N ALA A 240 1.06 6.06 1.39
CA ALA A 240 -0.18 6.81 1.53
C ALA A 240 -0.15 7.79 2.72
N PHE A 241 0.62 7.50 3.77
CA PHE A 241 0.82 8.44 4.88
C PHE A 241 1.61 9.69 4.50
N CYS A 242 2.57 9.59 3.58
CA CYS A 242 3.34 10.73 3.09
C CYS A 242 2.46 11.70 2.26
N ASP A 243 1.36 11.20 1.70
CA ASP A 243 0.43 11.97 0.86
C ASP A 243 -0.81 12.50 1.61
N TYR A 244 -1.04 12.13 2.88
CA TYR A 244 -2.23 12.56 3.65
C TYR A 244 -2.28 14.09 3.87
N ASP A 245 -1.14 14.78 3.76
CA ASP A 245 -1.04 16.25 3.85
C ASP A 245 -1.16 16.96 2.47
N CYS A 246 -1.39 16.22 1.37
CA CYS A 246 -1.52 16.78 0.02
C CYS A 246 -2.99 16.80 -0.44
N SER A 247 -3.73 17.83 -0.03
CA SER A 247 -5.13 18.08 -0.42
C SER A 247 -5.31 18.77 -1.79
N SER A 248 -4.26 18.80 -2.62
CA SER A 248 -4.19 19.65 -3.84
C SER A 248 -4.01 18.91 -5.18
N ARG A 249 -4.21 17.59 -5.25
CA ARG A 249 -3.84 16.77 -6.43
C ARG A 249 -4.99 16.17 -7.24
N VAL A 250 -6.20 16.71 -7.11
CA VAL A 250 -7.37 16.27 -7.88
C VAL A 250 -7.85 17.38 -8.80
N PHE A 251 -7.89 17.10 -10.11
CA PHE A 251 -8.54 17.98 -11.07
C PHE A 251 -10.07 17.83 -10.94
N ARG A 252 -10.73 18.91 -10.52
CA ARG A 252 -12.19 19.02 -10.49
C ARG A 252 -12.64 19.81 -11.72
N VAL A 253 -13.41 19.19 -12.59
CA VAL A 253 -14.21 19.95 -13.57
C VAL A 253 -15.46 20.44 -12.82
N LYS A 254 -15.46 21.70 -12.38
CA LYS A 254 -16.65 22.30 -11.74
C LYS A 254 -17.72 22.53 -12.81
N LYS A 255 -18.91 21.94 -12.59
CA LYS A 255 -20.19 22.27 -13.23
C LYS A 255 -20.07 22.60 -14.72
N ILE A 256 -20.22 21.60 -15.60
CA ILE A 256 -20.61 21.89 -16.99
C ILE A 256 -22.07 22.34 -16.94
N ARG A 257 -22.31 23.66 -16.87
CA ARG A 257 -23.63 24.23 -17.12
C ARG A 257 -23.87 24.12 -18.63
N ILE A 258 -24.64 23.11 -19.04
CA ILE A 258 -25.20 23.09 -20.39
C ILE A 258 -26.37 24.06 -20.39
N VAL A 259 -26.19 25.22 -21.05
CA VAL A 259 -27.30 26.12 -21.38
C VAL A 259 -28.06 25.46 -22.53
N ILE A 260 -29.25 24.92 -22.23
CA ILE A 260 -30.18 24.46 -23.26
C ILE A 260 -30.85 25.70 -23.85
N PHE A 261 -30.54 26.04 -25.11
CA PHE A 261 -31.36 26.98 -25.86
C PHE A 261 -32.65 26.28 -26.27
N THR A 262 -33.73 26.50 -25.52
CA THR A 262 -35.07 26.31 -26.06
C THR A 262 -35.41 27.54 -26.91
N SER A 263 -35.81 27.31 -28.16
CA SER A 263 -36.29 28.39 -29.03
C SER A 263 -37.55 29.02 -28.41
N MET A 264 -37.38 30.14 -27.71
CA MET A 264 -38.18 31.37 -27.77
C MET A 264 -37.62 32.36 -26.73
N GLY A 265 -37.43 33.60 -27.18
CA GLY A 265 -36.61 34.67 -26.59
C GLY A 265 -36.66 34.88 -25.08
N SER A 266 -35.48 35.01 -24.45
CA SER A 266 -35.08 36.20 -23.67
C SER A 266 -33.62 36.03 -23.22
N THR A 267 -32.75 36.87 -23.75
CA THR A 267 -31.33 36.96 -23.40
C THR A 267 -31.16 37.65 -22.05
N ALA A 268 -30.64 36.94 -21.05
CA ALA A 268 -29.98 37.55 -19.90
C ALA A 268 -28.51 37.12 -19.90
N PHE A 269 -27.64 38.00 -20.39
CA PHE A 269 -26.19 37.86 -20.25
C PHE A 269 -25.81 38.33 -18.84
N MET A 270 -25.22 37.44 -18.03
CA MET A 270 -24.35 37.84 -16.94
C MET A 270 -22.94 37.34 -17.25
N THR A 271 -22.13 38.22 -17.81
CA THR A 271 -20.69 38.05 -17.93
C THR A 271 -20.03 38.38 -16.60
N GLY A 272 -19.06 37.56 -16.17
CA GLY A 272 -18.09 37.99 -15.17
C GLY A 272 -17.79 36.95 -14.10
N ALA A 273 -16.89 36.02 -14.41
CA ALA A 273 -15.90 35.58 -13.45
C ALA A 273 -14.69 35.08 -14.24
N ASP A 274 -13.66 35.92 -14.34
CA ASP A 274 -12.33 35.51 -14.80
C ASP A 274 -11.84 34.35 -13.94
N ILE A 275 -11.82 33.15 -14.52
CA ILE A 275 -11.25 31.98 -13.88
C ILE A 275 -9.73 32.08 -14.02
N LYS A 276 -9.07 32.62 -12.98
CA LYS A 276 -7.64 32.37 -12.77
C LYS A 276 -7.44 30.86 -12.59
N ILE A 277 -6.92 30.22 -13.63
CA ILE A 277 -6.36 28.87 -13.53
C ILE A 277 -5.12 28.98 -12.63
N SER A 278 -5.27 28.64 -11.35
CA SER A 278 -4.12 28.46 -10.48
C SER A 278 -3.49 27.10 -10.79
N THR A 279 -2.65 27.03 -11.81
CA THR A 279 -1.63 25.98 -11.95
C THR A 279 -0.52 26.25 -10.94
N SER A 280 -0.83 26.08 -9.67
CA SER A 280 0.16 26.02 -8.60
C SER A 280 0.29 24.55 -8.17
N VAL A 281 0.97 23.75 -8.98
CA VAL A 281 1.54 22.48 -8.50
C VAL A 281 2.76 22.84 -7.65
N ARG A 282 2.51 23.35 -6.45
CA ARG A 282 3.55 23.51 -5.44
C ARG A 282 3.69 22.16 -4.74
N PHE A 283 4.77 21.45 -5.09
CA PHE A 283 5.27 20.34 -4.31
C PHE A 283 5.68 20.88 -2.95
N ARG A 284 4.79 20.79 -1.97
CA ARG A 284 5.17 20.80 -0.55
C ARG A 284 4.97 19.38 -0.05
N VAL A 285 6.07 18.64 -0.04
CA VAL A 285 6.20 17.37 0.67
C VAL A 285 6.47 17.75 2.12
N LEU A 286 5.51 17.52 3.01
CA LEU A 286 5.73 17.66 4.44
C LEU A 286 5.26 16.37 5.14
N THR A 287 6.25 15.67 5.71
CA THR A 287 6.21 14.53 6.67
C THR A 287 5.95 13.13 6.07
N ASP A 288 6.70 12.04 6.33
CA ASP A 288 7.83 11.72 7.22
C ASP A 288 9.01 11.21 6.34
N ASN A 289 10.09 11.99 6.23
CA ASN A 289 11.14 11.89 5.19
C ASN A 289 12.05 10.63 5.23
N LYS A 290 11.69 9.57 5.94
CA LYS A 290 12.58 8.43 6.17
C LYS A 290 12.27 7.19 5.34
N HIS A 291 11.05 7.02 4.84
CA HIS A 291 10.69 5.81 4.08
C HIS A 291 10.86 6.04 2.57
N ALA A 292 11.94 5.50 2.01
CA ALA A 292 12.16 5.51 0.57
C ALA A 292 11.24 4.46 -0.11
N PRO A 293 10.46 4.84 -1.14
CA PRO A 293 9.49 3.93 -1.75
C PRO A 293 10.19 2.74 -2.41
N ILE A 294 9.67 1.54 -2.13
CA ILE A 294 10.24 0.29 -2.63
C ILE A 294 9.40 -0.20 -3.81
N GLY A 295 10.03 -0.23 -4.99
CA GLY A 295 9.37 -0.69 -6.21
C GLY A 295 9.00 -2.18 -6.17
N SER A 296 7.87 -2.54 -6.78
CA SER A 296 7.38 -3.92 -6.83
C SER A 296 8.37 -4.92 -7.47
N MET A 297 9.27 -4.45 -8.35
CA MET A 297 10.34 -5.28 -8.90
C MET A 297 11.28 -5.85 -7.83
N VAL A 298 11.56 -5.08 -6.77
CA VAL A 298 12.42 -5.53 -5.66
C VAL A 298 11.75 -6.68 -4.92
N PHE A 299 10.46 -6.56 -4.64
CA PHE A 299 9.68 -7.62 -4.00
C PHE A 299 9.65 -8.91 -4.84
N ASN A 300 9.45 -8.80 -6.16
CA ASN A 300 9.46 -9.94 -7.06
C ASN A 300 10.84 -10.61 -7.16
N MET A 301 11.92 -9.82 -7.22
CA MET A 301 13.29 -10.33 -7.18
C MET A 301 13.59 -11.06 -5.86
N LEU A 302 13.10 -10.53 -4.73
CA LEU A 302 13.29 -11.19 -3.43
C LEU A 302 12.46 -12.46 -3.31
N LYS A 303 11.25 -12.49 -3.89
CA LYS A 303 10.42 -13.69 -3.97
C LYS A 303 11.15 -14.82 -4.72
N SER A 304 11.79 -14.51 -5.86
CA SER A 304 12.50 -15.54 -6.63
C SER A 304 13.76 -16.06 -5.95
N LYS A 305 14.39 -15.27 -5.07
CA LYS A 305 15.58 -15.66 -4.29
C LYS A 305 15.25 -16.32 -2.94
N GLN A 306 13.99 -16.36 -2.55
CA GLN A 306 13.59 -16.82 -1.23
C GLN A 306 13.93 -18.30 -1.03
N GLN A 307 14.71 -18.58 0.02
CA GLN A 307 15.01 -19.92 0.48
C GLN A 307 14.71 -19.97 1.98
N PRO A 308 13.80 -20.85 2.44
CA PRO A 308 13.42 -20.91 3.85
C PRO A 308 14.66 -21.22 4.71
N PRO A 309 14.91 -20.46 5.80
CA PRO A 309 16.02 -20.74 6.71
C PRO A 309 15.87 -22.11 7.34
N LYS A 310 16.98 -22.84 7.49
CA LYS A 310 16.99 -24.14 8.16
C LYS A 310 18.07 -24.23 9.24
N ILE A 311 17.86 -25.07 10.25
CA ILE A 311 18.82 -25.29 11.34
C ILE A 311 20.16 -25.78 10.80
N GLU A 312 20.17 -26.60 9.72
CA GLU A 312 21.40 -27.14 9.13
C GLU A 312 22.30 -26.06 8.50
N GLU A 313 21.83 -24.82 8.36
CA GLU A 313 22.68 -23.71 7.96
C GLU A 313 23.67 -23.31 9.06
N GLY A 314 23.37 -23.63 10.33
CA GLY A 314 24.18 -23.27 11.51
C GLY A 314 23.48 -22.34 12.50
N PHE A 315 22.15 -22.23 12.44
CA PHE A 315 21.37 -21.47 13.42
C PHE A 315 21.16 -22.27 14.70
N SER A 316 21.27 -21.62 15.86
CA SER A 316 20.95 -22.22 17.15
C SER A 316 19.44 -22.32 17.40
N GLU A 317 18.66 -21.42 16.80
CA GLU A 317 17.20 -21.39 16.92
C GLU A 317 16.57 -20.69 15.70
N LEU A 318 15.41 -21.16 15.25
CA LEU A 318 14.54 -20.47 14.30
C LEU A 318 13.30 -19.95 15.03
N VAL A 319 13.13 -18.63 15.06
CA VAL A 319 12.02 -17.96 15.74
C VAL A 319 11.09 -17.34 14.70
N SER A 320 9.82 -17.71 14.71
CA SER A 320 8.82 -17.05 13.89
C SER A 320 8.31 -15.79 14.58
N VAL A 321 8.38 -14.66 13.88
CA VAL A 321 7.91 -13.35 14.34
C VAL A 321 6.55 -13.07 13.67
N PRO A 322 5.43 -13.16 14.42
CA PRO A 322 4.12 -12.84 13.86
C PRO A 322 4.03 -11.35 13.54
N PHE A 323 3.20 -11.01 12.56
CA PHE A 323 2.84 -9.63 12.32
C PHE A 323 1.86 -9.17 13.41
N LEU A 324 2.14 -8.02 14.02
CA LEU A 324 1.24 -7.39 14.98
C LEU A 324 0.92 -5.98 14.50
N LEU A 325 -0.37 -5.69 14.36
CA LEU A 325 -0.81 -4.34 14.07
C LEU A 325 -0.78 -3.51 15.35
N ASP A 326 -0.10 -2.37 15.31
CA ASP A 326 -0.17 -1.36 16.36
C ASP A 326 -1.53 -0.63 16.30
N THR A 327 -2.49 -1.13 17.09
CA THR A 327 -3.86 -0.61 17.13
C THR A 327 -3.99 0.74 17.85
N THR A 328 -2.91 1.26 18.45
CA THR A 328 -2.93 2.57 19.12
C THR A 328 -2.83 3.73 18.13
N ARG A 329 -2.47 3.44 16.87
CA ARG A 329 -2.38 4.45 15.81
C ARG A 329 -3.76 4.91 15.35
N SER A 330 -3.91 6.21 15.14
CA SER A 330 -5.09 6.87 14.53
C SER A 330 -5.44 6.41 13.11
N GLN A 331 -4.72 5.41 12.58
CA GLN A 331 -4.63 5.09 11.16
C GLN A 331 -5.13 3.69 10.82
N ILE A 332 -5.74 2.98 11.78
CA ILE A 332 -6.37 1.66 11.55
C ILE A 332 -7.35 1.70 10.38
N SER A 333 -8.11 2.80 10.24
CA SER A 333 -9.07 2.98 9.14
C SER A 333 -8.41 2.89 7.76
N LEU A 334 -7.19 3.43 7.59
CA LEU A 334 -6.46 3.31 6.32
C LEU A 334 -5.86 1.91 6.16
N TYR A 335 -5.25 1.38 7.22
CA TYR A 335 -4.60 0.07 7.19
C TYR A 335 -5.58 -1.06 6.82
N THR A 336 -6.83 -0.94 7.23
CA THR A 336 -7.89 -1.94 7.01
C THR A 336 -8.57 -1.83 5.64
N LYS A 337 -8.14 -0.90 4.77
CA LYS A 337 -8.63 -0.79 3.39
C LYS A 337 -7.79 -1.64 2.44
N TYR A 338 -8.39 -2.15 1.38
CA TYR A 338 -7.65 -2.77 0.28
C TYR A 338 -6.86 -1.70 -0.48
N LEU A 339 -5.53 -1.79 -0.50
CA LEU A 339 -4.68 -0.84 -1.24
C LEU A 339 -4.05 -1.45 -2.50
N LEU A 340 -4.20 -2.77 -2.67
CA LEU A 340 -3.66 -3.54 -3.78
C LEU A 340 -4.80 -4.08 -4.64
N GLU A 341 -4.62 -4.00 -5.96
CA GLU A 341 -5.58 -4.49 -6.95
C GLU A 341 -5.44 -6.00 -7.23
N LYS A 342 -4.30 -6.61 -6.83
CA LYS A 342 -3.90 -7.99 -7.11
C LYS A 342 -3.19 -8.61 -5.93
#